data_AF-A0A2V9DQ62-F1
#
_entry.id   AF-A0A2V9DQ62-F1
#
_cell.length_a   1.000
_cell.length_b   1.000
_cell.length_c   1.000
_cell.angle_alpha   90.00
_cell.angle_beta   90.00
_cell.angle_gamma   90.00
#
_symmetry.space_group_name_H-M   'P 1'
#
loop_
_entity.id
_entity.type
_entity.pdbx_description
1 polymer ?
#
loop_
_entity_poly.entity_id
_entity_poly.type
_entity_poly.pdbx_seq_one_letter_code
_entity_poly.pdbx_strand_id
1 'polypeptide(L)'
;MGASGAEVAVALRTLDGRDELFIAADQSFHAASTMKIPVMIELFTQVQAGKVRLDEPLAVKNEFRSIVDGSVYQLDAADDSDPEVYKAVGQTMTLGRLCEAMITVSSNLATNLLIDKLGVENIRRTVHSLHADGMQVRRGVEDGKAFAQGINNTTTARALLILLEAIAKSEAVDPASSHAMVEILKRQKFNEAIPAGLPAGTPVAHKTGEITKIHHDAAIVYGPRAYVLVILVRGLAEKERSAALMAEITKLVHQDIQ
;
A
#
# COMPACT_ATOMS: atom_id res chain seq x y z
N MET A 1 -24.01 8.39 -4.79
CA MET A 1 -23.82 8.50 -3.33
C MET A 1 -24.87 7.62 -2.66
N GLY A 2 -24.46 6.61 -1.89
CA GLY A 2 -25.40 5.79 -1.12
C GLY A 2 -25.96 6.55 0.08
N ALA A 3 -27.02 6.03 0.69
CA ALA A 3 -27.70 6.64 1.85
C ALA A 3 -26.80 6.89 3.08
N SER A 4 -25.57 6.36 3.09
CA SER A 4 -24.56 6.51 4.15
C SER A 4 -23.62 7.71 3.99
N GLY A 5 -23.58 8.37 2.81
CA GLY A 5 -22.59 9.41 2.50
C GLY A 5 -21.18 8.90 2.18
N ALA A 6 -20.98 7.57 2.18
CA ALA A 6 -19.73 6.93 1.76
C ALA A 6 -19.68 6.74 0.24
N GLU A 7 -18.49 6.92 -0.34
CA GLU A 7 -18.15 6.43 -1.66
C GLU A 7 -17.22 5.22 -1.52
N VAL A 8 -17.55 4.14 -2.21
CA VAL A 8 -16.81 2.87 -2.15
C VAL A 8 -16.48 2.43 -3.57
N ALA A 9 -15.22 2.09 -3.80
CA ALA A 9 -14.80 1.35 -4.99
C ALA A 9 -14.29 -0.04 -4.59
N VAL A 10 -14.65 -1.04 -5.37
CA VAL A 10 -14.27 -2.45 -5.17
C VAL A 10 -13.67 -2.98 -6.45
N ALA A 11 -12.55 -3.68 -6.33
CA ALA A 11 -11.99 -4.49 -7.41
C ALA A 11 -11.66 -5.88 -6.87
N LEU A 12 -12.12 -6.90 -7.57
CA LEU A 12 -11.88 -8.29 -7.23
C LEU A 12 -11.54 -9.11 -8.46
N ARG A 13 -10.60 -10.04 -8.31
CA ARG A 13 -10.31 -11.07 -9.30
C ARG A 13 -9.77 -12.33 -8.63
N THR A 14 -10.31 -13.49 -8.97
CA THR A 14 -9.72 -14.77 -8.56
C THR A 14 -8.41 -15.02 -9.31
N LEU A 15 -7.42 -15.62 -8.66
CA LEU A 15 -6.11 -15.84 -9.28
C LEU A 15 -6.15 -16.89 -10.41
N ASP A 16 -7.19 -17.73 -10.43
CA ASP A 16 -7.50 -18.62 -11.55
C ASP A 16 -8.16 -17.90 -12.75
N GLY A 17 -8.44 -16.60 -12.62
CA GLY A 17 -9.01 -15.73 -13.66
C GLY A 17 -10.48 -15.99 -13.99
N ARG A 18 -11.18 -16.83 -13.22
CA ARG A 18 -12.56 -17.23 -13.54
C ARG A 18 -13.62 -16.23 -13.10
N ASP A 19 -13.41 -15.53 -11.98
CA ASP A 19 -14.38 -14.59 -11.43
C ASP A 19 -13.76 -13.21 -11.22
N GLU A 20 -14.52 -12.16 -11.54
CA GLU A 20 -14.15 -10.78 -11.29
C GLU A 20 -15.37 -9.92 -10.93
N LEU A 21 -15.13 -8.88 -10.11
CA LEU A 21 -16.12 -7.89 -9.73
C LEU A 21 -15.48 -6.50 -9.70
N PHE A 22 -16.07 -5.55 -10.40
CA PHE A 22 -15.61 -4.16 -10.43
C PHE A 22 -16.76 -3.21 -10.12
N ILE A 23 -16.65 -2.48 -9.01
CA ILE A 23 -17.57 -1.42 -8.62
C ILE A 23 -16.77 -0.13 -8.55
N ALA A 24 -17.03 0.82 -9.46
CA ALA A 24 -16.28 2.07 -9.56
C ALA A 24 -14.75 1.88 -9.55
N ALA A 25 -14.26 0.77 -10.11
CA ALA A 25 -12.88 0.33 -9.92
C ALA A 25 -11.83 1.27 -10.53
N ASP A 26 -12.24 2.12 -11.49
CA ASP A 26 -11.42 3.13 -12.16
C ASP A 26 -11.61 4.54 -11.59
N GLN A 27 -12.46 4.70 -10.56
CA GLN A 27 -12.61 5.98 -9.86
C GLN A 27 -11.35 6.30 -9.08
N SER A 28 -10.90 7.55 -9.16
CA SER A 28 -9.70 8.03 -8.47
C SER A 28 -9.96 8.36 -7.00
N PHE A 29 -9.10 7.85 -6.14
CA PHE A 29 -9.03 8.10 -4.71
C PHE A 29 -7.64 8.62 -4.34
N HIS A 30 -7.52 9.30 -3.20
CA HIS A 30 -6.20 9.54 -2.60
C HIS A 30 -5.61 8.18 -2.20
N ALA A 31 -4.38 7.87 -2.59
CA ALA A 31 -3.80 6.55 -2.37
C ALA A 31 -3.61 6.20 -0.88
N ALA A 32 -3.45 7.22 -0.04
CA ALA A 32 -3.06 7.06 1.36
C ALA A 32 -1.82 6.14 1.45
N SER A 33 -1.73 5.28 2.45
CA SER A 33 -0.57 4.37 2.60
C SER A 33 -0.57 3.17 1.65
N THR A 34 -1.59 2.98 0.78
CA THR A 34 -1.54 1.90 -0.23
C THR A 34 -0.50 2.17 -1.33
N MET A 35 -0.08 3.45 -1.48
CA MET A 35 1.05 3.85 -2.32
C MET A 35 2.38 3.16 -1.95
N LYS A 36 2.48 2.57 -0.76
CA LYS A 36 3.68 1.87 -0.28
C LYS A 36 3.88 0.52 -0.99
N ILE A 37 2.84 -0.05 -1.60
CA ILE A 37 2.94 -1.27 -2.42
C ILE A 37 3.93 -1.08 -3.58
N PRO A 38 3.77 -0.10 -4.49
CA PRO A 38 4.74 0.10 -5.57
C PRO A 38 6.12 0.53 -5.09
N VAL A 39 6.25 1.17 -3.92
CA VAL A 39 7.58 1.44 -3.30
C VAL A 39 8.29 0.14 -2.94
N MET A 40 7.56 -0.82 -2.36
CA MET A 40 8.11 -2.16 -2.08
C MET A 40 8.45 -2.91 -3.38
N ILE A 41 7.58 -2.89 -4.39
CA ILE A 41 7.87 -3.54 -5.67
C ILE A 41 9.16 -2.96 -6.26
N GLU A 42 9.32 -1.64 -6.29
CA GLU A 42 10.53 -1.00 -6.79
C GLU A 42 11.79 -1.38 -6.00
N LEU A 43 11.71 -1.50 -4.66
CA LEU A 43 12.83 -1.99 -3.87
C LEU A 43 13.29 -3.37 -4.36
N PHE A 44 12.34 -4.30 -4.53
CA PHE A 44 12.65 -5.65 -5.01
C PHE A 44 13.12 -5.66 -6.47
N THR A 45 12.59 -4.78 -7.33
CA THR A 45 13.11 -4.57 -8.69
C THR A 45 14.59 -4.17 -8.67
N GLN A 46 14.98 -3.24 -7.80
CA GLN A 46 16.38 -2.83 -7.68
C GLN A 46 17.27 -3.90 -7.03
N VAL A 47 16.74 -4.70 -6.10
CA VAL A 47 17.44 -5.86 -5.52
C VAL A 47 17.71 -6.90 -6.60
N GLN A 48 16.71 -7.27 -7.38
CA GLN A 48 16.84 -8.21 -8.50
C GLN A 48 17.87 -7.73 -9.53
N ALA A 49 17.87 -6.42 -9.81
CA ALA A 49 18.83 -5.81 -10.73
C ALA A 49 20.24 -5.62 -10.14
N GLY A 50 20.47 -6.04 -8.88
CA GLY A 50 21.76 -5.89 -8.19
C GLY A 50 22.16 -4.44 -7.87
N LYS A 51 21.22 -3.49 -7.95
CA LYS A 51 21.47 -2.06 -7.68
C LYS A 51 21.54 -1.74 -6.19
N VAL A 52 20.79 -2.49 -5.38
CA VAL A 52 20.76 -2.37 -3.91
C VAL A 52 20.67 -3.78 -3.29
N ARG A 53 20.91 -3.90 -1.98
CA ARG A 53 20.66 -5.14 -1.24
C ARG A 53 19.75 -4.90 -0.04
N LEU A 54 18.92 -5.89 0.32
CA LEU A 54 18.03 -5.76 1.49
C LEU A 54 18.79 -5.59 2.81
N ASP A 55 20.02 -6.11 2.91
CA ASP A 55 20.89 -5.98 4.07
C ASP A 55 21.78 -4.72 4.03
N GLU A 56 21.69 -3.90 2.97
CA GLU A 56 22.43 -2.66 2.84
C GLU A 56 21.96 -1.64 3.90
N PRO A 57 22.89 -1.04 4.67
CA PRO A 57 22.53 -0.02 5.64
C PRO A 57 22.18 1.29 4.94
N LEU A 58 21.07 1.90 5.37
CA LEU A 58 20.66 3.25 5.02
C LEU A 58 20.70 4.13 6.27
N ALA A 59 21.31 5.31 6.17
CA ALA A 59 21.27 6.31 7.24
C ALA A 59 19.82 6.77 7.46
N VAL A 60 19.35 6.67 8.71
CA VAL A 60 18.02 7.11 9.09
C VAL A 60 18.09 8.58 9.47
N LYS A 61 17.46 9.41 8.65
CA LYS A 61 17.32 10.86 8.84
C LYS A 61 15.84 11.24 8.76
N ASN A 62 15.43 12.21 9.57
CA ASN A 62 14.12 12.85 9.44
C ASN A 62 14.30 14.23 8.81
N GLU A 63 14.72 14.26 7.55
CA GLU A 63 14.95 15.47 6.78
C GLU A 63 14.75 15.19 5.29
N PHE A 64 13.67 15.76 4.74
CA PHE A 64 13.21 15.53 3.37
C PHE A 64 13.00 16.86 2.65
N ARG A 65 12.91 16.83 1.32
CA ARG A 65 12.73 18.05 0.51
C ARG A 65 11.38 18.06 -0.19
N SER A 66 10.68 19.18 -0.09
CA SER A 66 9.41 19.37 -0.79
C SER A 66 9.63 19.39 -2.29
N ILE A 67 8.76 18.72 -3.04
CA ILE A 67 8.83 18.70 -4.50
C ILE A 67 8.44 20.04 -5.16
N VAL A 68 7.88 20.97 -4.37
CA VAL A 68 7.44 22.29 -4.85
C VAL A 68 8.62 23.24 -5.02
N ASP A 69 9.47 23.36 -4.01
CA ASP A 69 10.51 24.39 -3.91
C ASP A 69 11.84 23.89 -3.32
N GLY A 70 11.95 22.60 -3.02
CA GLY A 70 13.15 22.00 -2.42
C GLY A 70 13.38 22.36 -0.95
N SER A 71 12.43 23.06 -0.31
CA SER A 71 12.49 23.38 1.12
C SER A 71 12.46 22.12 1.97
N VAL A 72 13.15 22.19 3.10
CA VAL A 72 13.25 21.06 4.03
C VAL A 72 11.96 20.93 4.84
N TYR A 73 11.49 19.69 5.00
CA TYR A 73 10.46 19.31 5.95
C TYR A 73 10.88 18.05 6.72
N GLN A 74 10.22 17.84 7.86
CA GLN A 74 10.39 16.68 8.73
C GLN A 74 9.01 16.10 9.01
N LEU A 75 8.97 14.80 9.31
CA LEU A 75 7.74 14.12 9.70
C LEU A 75 7.54 14.23 11.21
N ASP A 76 6.29 14.31 11.64
CA ASP A 76 5.94 14.25 13.06
C ASP A 76 5.79 12.79 13.49
N ALA A 77 6.52 12.39 14.54
CA ALA A 77 6.40 11.04 15.09
C ALA A 77 5.01 10.76 15.67
N ALA A 78 4.25 11.80 16.05
CA ALA A 78 2.88 11.67 16.54
C ALA A 78 1.88 11.29 15.43
N ASP A 79 2.20 11.60 14.17
CA ASP A 79 1.37 11.29 12.99
C ASP A 79 1.76 9.95 12.34
N ASP A 80 2.79 9.28 12.86
CA ASP A 80 3.25 7.97 12.40
C ASP A 80 2.78 6.84 13.33
N SER A 81 2.63 5.66 12.77
CA SER A 81 2.19 4.44 13.47
C SER A 81 3.37 3.55 13.91
N ASP A 82 4.60 4.05 13.74
CA ASP A 82 5.83 3.33 14.04
C ASP A 82 6.84 4.17 14.84
N PRO A 83 6.97 3.97 16.16
CA PRO A 83 7.98 4.65 16.95
C PRO A 83 9.40 4.07 16.75
N GLU A 84 9.55 2.87 16.16
CA GLU A 84 10.84 2.18 16.14
C GLU A 84 11.82 2.78 15.13
N VAL A 85 11.36 3.15 13.93
CA VAL A 85 12.25 3.79 12.95
C VAL A 85 12.74 5.17 13.44
N TYR A 86 11.92 5.92 14.19
CA TYR A 86 12.34 7.20 14.78
C TYR A 86 13.45 7.05 15.82
N LYS A 87 13.47 5.96 16.59
CA LYS A 87 14.57 5.68 17.54
C LYS A 87 15.92 5.48 16.85
N ALA A 88 15.91 5.12 15.57
CA ALA A 88 17.11 4.94 14.77
C ALA A 88 17.60 6.23 14.09
N VAL A 89 16.93 7.38 14.25
CA VAL A 89 17.40 8.66 13.68
C VAL A 89 18.83 8.96 14.15
N GLY A 90 19.71 9.26 13.20
CA GLY A 90 21.15 9.43 13.43
C GLY A 90 21.96 8.11 13.40
N GLN A 91 21.30 6.97 13.20
CA GLN A 91 21.90 5.64 13.04
C GLN A 91 21.61 5.08 11.64
N THR A 92 21.80 3.77 11.46
CA THR A 92 21.46 3.08 10.20
C THR A 92 20.44 1.97 10.44
N MET A 93 19.61 1.73 9.42
CA MET A 93 18.72 0.57 9.33
C MET A 93 18.86 -0.06 7.94
N THR A 94 18.66 -1.38 7.84
CA THR A 94 18.74 -2.05 6.54
C THR A 94 17.50 -1.75 5.70
N LEU A 95 17.64 -1.77 4.36
CA LEU A 95 16.52 -1.54 3.44
C LEU A 95 15.37 -2.54 3.68
N GLY A 96 15.69 -3.79 3.98
CA GLY A 96 14.70 -4.81 4.32
C GLY A 96 13.91 -4.48 5.60
N ARG A 97 14.57 -3.97 6.64
CA ARG A 97 13.88 -3.56 7.89
C ARG A 97 12.99 -2.34 7.66
N LEU A 98 13.44 -1.37 6.86
CA LEU A 98 12.64 -0.22 6.48
C LEU A 98 11.41 -0.64 5.65
N CYS A 99 11.58 -1.59 4.71
CA CYS A 99 10.47 -2.12 3.93
C CYS A 99 9.45 -2.86 4.79
N GLU A 100 9.91 -3.69 5.74
CA GLU A 100 9.05 -4.37 6.70
C GLU A 100 8.22 -3.36 7.52
N ALA A 101 8.86 -2.32 8.07
CA ALA A 101 8.17 -1.29 8.84
C ALA A 101 7.17 -0.49 7.98
N MET A 102 7.57 -0.13 6.76
CA MET A 102 6.73 0.56 5.78
C MET A 102 5.45 -0.23 5.45
N ILE A 103 5.53 -1.55 5.36
CA ILE A 103 4.37 -2.37 5.00
C ILE A 103 3.56 -2.76 6.22
N THR A 104 4.19 -3.33 7.26
CA THR A 104 3.49 -4.02 8.35
C THR A 104 2.87 -3.12 9.40
N VAL A 105 3.49 -1.97 9.65
CA VAL A 105 3.01 -0.94 10.59
C VAL A 105 2.89 0.41 9.90
N SER A 106 2.99 0.46 8.58
CA SER A 106 2.76 1.68 7.80
C SER A 106 3.66 2.87 8.17
N SER A 107 4.92 2.63 8.56
CA SER A 107 5.87 3.71 8.90
C SER A 107 5.99 4.74 7.78
N ASN A 108 5.67 6.00 8.04
CA ASN A 108 5.86 7.13 7.12
C ASN A 108 7.34 7.49 6.99
N LEU A 109 8.09 7.47 8.10
CA LEU A 109 9.53 7.74 8.06
C LEU A 109 10.29 6.74 7.18
N ALA A 110 10.00 5.44 7.32
CA ALA A 110 10.57 4.42 6.44
C ALA A 110 10.15 4.60 4.98
N THR A 111 8.90 5.04 4.75
CA THR A 111 8.38 5.31 3.39
C THR A 111 9.20 6.40 2.71
N ASN A 112 9.42 7.53 3.37
CA ASN A 112 10.15 8.65 2.75
C ASN A 112 11.63 8.32 2.55
N LEU A 113 12.26 7.61 3.50
CA LEU A 113 13.63 7.12 3.34
C LEU A 113 13.78 6.21 2.10
N LEU A 114 12.82 5.31 1.89
CA LEU A 114 12.82 4.42 0.73
C LEU A 114 12.51 5.17 -0.57
N ILE A 115 11.58 6.12 -0.58
CA ILE A 115 11.31 6.95 -1.77
C ILE A 115 12.56 7.76 -2.17
N ASP A 116 13.24 8.39 -1.21
CA ASP A 116 14.49 9.13 -1.46
C ASP A 116 15.60 8.21 -1.99
N LYS A 117 15.74 6.99 -1.42
CA LYS A 117 16.75 6.02 -1.83
C LYS A 117 16.50 5.46 -3.23
N LEU A 118 15.25 5.11 -3.53
CA LEU A 118 14.87 4.41 -4.76
C LEU A 118 14.63 5.37 -5.94
N GLY A 119 14.20 6.60 -5.65
CA GLY A 119 13.83 7.61 -6.62
C GLY A 119 12.39 7.46 -7.11
N VAL A 120 11.59 8.52 -6.96
CA VAL A 120 10.16 8.54 -7.32
C VAL A 120 9.90 8.17 -8.79
N GLU A 121 10.77 8.59 -9.71
CA GLU A 121 10.60 8.30 -11.14
C GLU A 121 10.85 6.81 -11.47
N ASN A 122 11.66 6.10 -10.68
CA ASN A 122 11.80 4.66 -10.83
C ASN A 122 10.53 3.94 -10.33
N ILE A 123 9.99 4.37 -9.18
CA ILE A 123 8.72 3.85 -8.65
C ILE A 123 7.59 4.03 -9.67
N ARG A 124 7.49 5.21 -10.30
CA ARG A 124 6.48 5.49 -11.34
C ARG A 124 6.67 4.64 -12.59
N ARG A 125 7.92 4.41 -13.00
CA ARG A 125 8.24 3.51 -14.12
C ARG A 125 7.83 2.07 -13.83
N THR A 126 8.04 1.59 -12.61
CA THR A 126 7.60 0.26 -12.16
C THR A 126 6.08 0.13 -12.17
N VAL A 127 5.36 1.16 -11.71
CA VAL A 127 3.89 1.19 -11.83
C VAL A 127 3.44 1.11 -13.29
N HIS A 128 4.07 1.90 -14.17
CA HIS A 128 3.74 1.91 -15.59
C HIS A 128 4.06 0.59 -16.29
N SER A 129 5.21 -0.03 -15.99
CA SER A 129 5.60 -1.31 -16.60
C SER A 129 4.69 -2.47 -16.20
N LEU A 130 4.02 -2.36 -15.05
CA LEU A 130 3.00 -3.32 -14.60
C LEU A 130 1.59 -2.95 -15.07
N HIS A 131 1.43 -1.92 -15.91
CA HIS A 131 0.14 -1.45 -16.42
C HIS A 131 -0.85 -0.98 -15.32
N ALA A 132 -0.32 -0.46 -14.21
CA ALA A 132 -1.11 -0.01 -13.07
C ALA A 132 -1.23 1.53 -13.00
N ASP A 133 -1.34 2.21 -14.16
CA ASP A 133 -1.29 3.68 -14.29
C ASP A 133 -2.34 4.48 -13.49
N GLY A 134 -3.39 3.80 -12.98
CA GLY A 134 -4.31 4.39 -12.00
C GLY A 134 -3.65 4.74 -10.66
N MET A 135 -2.49 4.14 -10.36
CA MET A 135 -1.64 4.49 -9.22
C MET A 135 -0.65 5.59 -9.62
N GLN A 136 -0.65 6.71 -8.89
CA GLN A 136 0.29 7.81 -9.11
C GLN A 136 1.01 8.15 -7.80
N VAL A 137 2.28 7.78 -7.72
CA VAL A 137 3.18 8.21 -6.65
C VAL A 137 3.89 9.48 -7.10
N ARG A 138 3.60 10.60 -6.45
CA ARG A 138 4.07 11.94 -6.83
C ARG A 138 4.96 12.59 -5.77
N ARG A 139 4.70 12.31 -4.49
CA ARG A 139 5.38 12.93 -3.35
C ARG A 139 5.64 11.94 -2.22
N GLY A 140 6.59 12.29 -1.36
CA GLY A 140 6.71 11.69 -0.03
C GLY A 140 5.48 11.95 0.84
N VAL A 141 5.36 11.17 1.90
CA VAL A 141 4.38 11.39 2.96
C VAL A 141 4.69 12.70 3.68
N GLU A 142 3.66 13.42 4.12
CA GLU A 142 3.78 14.70 4.85
C GLU A 142 4.50 15.86 4.14
N ASP A 143 4.72 15.80 2.83
CA ASP A 143 5.03 17.01 2.04
C ASP A 143 3.79 17.92 1.95
N GLY A 144 3.57 18.69 3.03
CA GLY A 144 2.38 19.52 3.24
C GLY A 144 2.25 20.65 2.22
N LYS A 145 3.37 21.19 1.70
CA LYS A 145 3.36 22.20 0.64
C LYS A 145 2.81 21.62 -0.66
N ALA A 146 3.31 20.45 -1.07
CA ALA A 146 2.80 19.76 -2.24
C ALA A 146 1.31 19.37 -2.07
N PHE A 147 0.94 18.89 -0.88
CA PHE A 147 -0.44 18.57 -0.54
C PHE A 147 -1.38 19.78 -0.68
N ALA A 148 -0.98 20.94 -0.15
CA ALA A 148 -1.76 22.18 -0.22
C ALA A 148 -1.95 22.70 -1.67
N GLN A 149 -1.05 22.33 -2.60
CA GLN A 149 -1.17 22.62 -4.03
C GLN A 149 -1.94 21.53 -4.81
N GLY A 150 -2.52 20.55 -4.12
CA GLY A 150 -3.27 19.46 -4.73
C GLY A 150 -2.40 18.38 -5.38
N ILE A 151 -1.08 18.38 -5.14
CA ILE A 151 -0.17 17.36 -5.63
C ILE A 151 -0.26 16.15 -4.71
N ASN A 152 -1.21 15.27 -5.02
CA ASN A 152 -1.53 14.10 -4.22
C ASN A 152 -1.08 12.80 -4.86
N ASN A 153 -0.75 11.83 -4.00
CA ASN A 153 -0.65 10.44 -4.41
C ASN A 153 -2.07 9.90 -4.62
N THR A 154 -2.36 9.32 -5.77
CA THR A 154 -3.71 8.82 -6.12
C THR A 154 -3.67 7.36 -6.53
N THR A 155 -4.80 6.69 -6.41
CA THR A 155 -4.96 5.31 -6.84
C THR A 155 -6.37 5.03 -7.34
N THR A 156 -6.53 3.91 -8.03
CA THR A 156 -7.82 3.29 -8.34
C THR A 156 -7.84 1.87 -7.78
N ALA A 157 -9.02 1.31 -7.52
CA ALA A 157 -9.10 -0.05 -7.03
C ALA A 157 -8.50 -1.05 -8.03
N ARG A 158 -8.69 -0.78 -9.35
CA ARG A 158 -8.09 -1.58 -10.43
C ARG A 158 -6.57 -1.54 -10.42
N ALA A 159 -5.95 -0.37 -10.20
CA ALA A 159 -4.49 -0.27 -10.20
C ALA A 159 -3.86 -1.08 -9.05
N LEU A 160 -4.43 -0.99 -7.85
CA LEU A 160 -3.98 -1.80 -6.71
C LEU A 160 -4.20 -3.30 -6.95
N LEU A 161 -5.31 -3.67 -7.58
CA LEU A 161 -5.58 -5.06 -7.94
C LEU A 161 -4.50 -5.59 -8.88
N ILE A 162 -4.13 -4.84 -9.92
CA ILE A 162 -3.09 -5.21 -10.88
C ILE A 162 -1.74 -5.42 -10.17
N LEU A 163 -1.34 -4.50 -9.28
CA LEU A 163 -0.08 -4.63 -8.54
C LEU A 163 -0.05 -5.87 -7.64
N LEU A 164 -1.13 -6.12 -6.88
CA LEU A 164 -1.22 -7.27 -6.00
C LEU A 164 -1.36 -8.60 -6.76
N GLU A 165 -2.04 -8.60 -7.91
CA GLU A 165 -2.12 -9.75 -8.79
C GLU A 165 -0.74 -10.12 -9.35
N ALA A 166 0.03 -9.13 -9.81
CA ALA A 166 1.41 -9.35 -10.27
C ALA A 166 2.30 -9.93 -9.16
N ILE A 167 2.14 -9.46 -7.91
CA ILE A 167 2.83 -10.04 -6.75
C ILE A 167 2.40 -11.50 -6.57
N ALA A 168 1.09 -11.77 -6.52
CA ALA A 168 0.54 -13.09 -6.27
C ALA A 168 0.93 -14.13 -7.33
N LYS A 169 0.99 -13.70 -8.61
CA LYS A 169 1.33 -14.55 -9.75
C LYS A 169 2.84 -14.69 -10.01
N SER A 170 3.68 -14.12 -9.15
CA SER A 170 5.14 -14.11 -9.33
C SER A 170 5.62 -13.34 -10.57
N GLU A 171 4.84 -12.35 -11.00
CA GLU A 171 5.06 -11.55 -12.22
C GLU A 171 5.52 -10.12 -11.92
N ALA A 172 5.44 -9.66 -10.66
CA ALA A 172 5.83 -8.30 -10.27
C ALA A 172 7.32 -8.00 -10.49
N VAL A 173 8.19 -8.98 -10.22
CA VAL A 173 9.66 -8.86 -10.40
C VAL A 173 10.24 -10.21 -10.85
N ASP A 174 10.22 -11.19 -9.94
CA ASP A 174 10.63 -12.57 -10.13
C ASP A 174 9.99 -13.43 -9.01
N PRO A 175 10.00 -14.78 -9.10
CA PRO A 175 9.36 -15.63 -8.11
C PRO A 175 9.87 -15.47 -6.67
N ALA A 176 11.18 -15.29 -6.46
CA ALA A 176 11.75 -15.16 -5.12
C ALA A 176 11.38 -13.81 -4.50
N SER A 177 11.49 -12.74 -5.29
CA SER A 177 11.11 -11.37 -4.90
C SER A 177 9.62 -11.28 -4.59
N SER A 178 8.75 -11.84 -5.45
CA SER A 178 7.31 -11.86 -5.23
C SER A 178 6.92 -12.66 -3.99
N HIS A 179 7.55 -13.81 -3.75
CA HIS A 179 7.35 -14.58 -2.53
C HIS A 179 7.73 -13.76 -1.29
N ALA A 180 8.89 -13.10 -1.29
CA ALA A 180 9.30 -12.25 -0.19
C ALA A 180 8.32 -11.10 0.08
N MET A 181 7.81 -10.45 -0.97
CA MET A 181 6.79 -9.40 -0.85
C MET A 181 5.49 -9.91 -0.23
N VAL A 182 5.02 -11.09 -0.66
CA VAL A 182 3.86 -11.76 -0.05
C VAL A 182 4.06 -11.98 1.44
N GLU A 183 5.22 -12.52 1.83
CA GLU A 183 5.50 -12.80 3.24
C GLU A 183 5.57 -11.53 4.10
N ILE A 184 6.09 -10.42 3.57
CA ILE A 184 6.04 -9.10 4.25
C ILE A 184 4.58 -8.63 4.40
N LEU A 185 3.80 -8.69 3.32
CA LEU A 185 2.39 -8.29 3.32
C LEU A 185 1.53 -9.15 4.29
N LYS A 186 1.85 -10.42 4.48
CA LYS A 186 1.19 -11.31 5.46
C LYS A 186 1.44 -10.92 6.91
N ARG A 187 2.49 -10.15 7.19
CA ARG A 187 2.85 -9.70 8.55
C ARG A 187 2.20 -8.37 8.94
N GLN A 188 1.30 -7.85 8.11
CA GLN A 188 0.47 -6.68 8.39
C GLN A 188 -0.19 -6.77 9.78
N LYS A 189 -0.15 -5.66 10.53
CA LYS A 189 -0.64 -5.61 11.91
C LYS A 189 -2.07 -5.10 12.02
N PHE A 190 -2.51 -4.25 11.10
CA PHE A 190 -3.86 -3.67 11.10
C PHE A 190 -4.83 -4.57 10.34
N ASN A 191 -5.61 -5.38 11.06
CA ASN A 191 -6.41 -6.47 10.51
C ASN A 191 -7.93 -6.23 10.59
N GLU A 192 -8.37 -5.01 10.91
CA GLU A 192 -9.76 -4.69 11.23
C GLU A 192 -10.67 -4.57 9.99
N ALA A 193 -10.11 -4.53 8.79
CA ALA A 193 -10.81 -4.34 7.51
C ALA A 193 -11.04 -5.67 6.76
N ILE A 194 -10.33 -5.93 5.66
CA ILE A 194 -10.53 -7.16 4.87
C ILE A 194 -10.34 -8.42 5.74
N PRO A 195 -9.28 -8.57 6.55
CA PRO A 195 -9.08 -9.78 7.33
C PRO A 195 -10.23 -10.08 8.31
N ALA A 196 -10.87 -9.06 8.89
CA ALA A 196 -11.99 -9.21 9.81
C ALA A 196 -13.26 -9.77 9.16
N GLY A 197 -13.39 -9.68 7.84
CA GLY A 197 -14.51 -10.26 7.09
C GLY A 197 -14.34 -11.74 6.73
N LEU A 198 -13.18 -12.34 7.03
CA LEU A 198 -12.82 -13.68 6.61
C LEU A 198 -12.92 -14.70 7.76
N PRO A 199 -13.04 -16.01 7.46
CA PRO A 199 -12.91 -17.05 8.46
C PRO A 199 -11.59 -16.91 9.25
N ALA A 200 -11.65 -17.17 10.56
CA ALA A 200 -10.46 -17.10 11.41
C ALA A 200 -9.34 -18.02 10.88
N GLY A 201 -8.11 -17.49 10.82
CA GLY A 201 -6.95 -18.21 10.33
C GLY A 201 -6.75 -18.17 8.81
N THR A 202 -7.65 -17.54 8.04
CA THR A 202 -7.46 -17.30 6.60
C THR A 202 -6.18 -16.46 6.40
N PRO A 203 -5.18 -16.95 5.63
CA PRO A 203 -3.99 -16.15 5.36
C PRO A 203 -4.32 -14.98 4.43
N VAL A 204 -3.87 -13.78 4.81
CA VAL A 204 -4.11 -12.55 4.04
C VAL A 204 -2.80 -11.79 3.91
N ALA A 205 -2.42 -11.43 2.69
CA ALA A 205 -1.29 -10.54 2.41
C ALA A 205 -1.85 -9.19 1.97
N HIS A 206 -1.72 -8.13 2.79
CA HIS A 206 -2.42 -6.88 2.52
C HIS A 206 -1.74 -5.61 3.00
N LYS A 207 -2.22 -4.48 2.45
CA LYS A 207 -1.80 -3.14 2.86
C LYS A 207 -3.02 -2.23 3.04
N THR A 208 -3.10 -1.67 4.24
CA THR A 208 -4.09 -0.63 4.59
C THR A 208 -3.64 0.76 4.16
N GLY A 209 -4.59 1.67 4.00
CA GLY A 209 -4.36 3.10 3.77
C GLY A 209 -5.35 3.95 4.55
N GLU A 210 -4.86 4.97 5.24
CA GLU A 210 -5.70 5.87 6.05
C GLU A 210 -5.24 7.31 5.87
N ILE A 211 -6.20 8.22 5.67
CA ILE A 211 -6.01 9.68 5.78
C ILE A 211 -7.36 10.38 5.96
N THR A 212 -7.55 11.06 7.09
CA THR A 212 -8.74 11.90 7.37
C THR A 212 -10.08 11.15 7.28
N LYS A 213 -10.74 11.10 6.12
CA LYS A 213 -12.02 10.42 5.88
C LYS A 213 -11.90 9.31 4.82
N ILE A 214 -10.68 8.82 4.63
CA ILE A 214 -10.31 7.87 3.60
C ILE A 214 -9.68 6.66 4.29
N HIS A 215 -10.26 5.49 4.04
CA HIS A 215 -9.85 4.22 4.62
C HIS A 215 -9.86 3.16 3.53
N HIS A 216 -8.74 2.48 3.34
CA HIS A 216 -8.50 1.55 2.24
C HIS A 216 -7.91 0.27 2.79
N ASP A 217 -8.21 -0.83 2.11
CA ASP A 217 -7.48 -2.08 2.28
C ASP A 217 -7.39 -2.80 0.94
N ALA A 218 -6.23 -3.38 0.66
CA ALA A 218 -5.91 -4.05 -0.60
C ALA A 218 -5.15 -5.33 -0.29
N ALA A 219 -5.74 -6.47 -0.66
CA ALA A 219 -5.36 -7.78 -0.15
C ALA A 219 -5.27 -8.86 -1.22
N ILE A 220 -4.33 -9.77 -1.04
CA ILE A 220 -4.35 -11.13 -1.61
C ILE A 220 -4.88 -12.05 -0.51
N VAL A 221 -6.00 -12.72 -0.77
CA VAL A 221 -6.63 -13.66 0.15
C VAL A 221 -6.35 -15.08 -0.30
N TYR A 222 -5.83 -15.90 0.62
CA TYR A 222 -5.49 -17.30 0.35
C TYR A 222 -6.56 -18.24 0.92
N GLY A 223 -7.00 -19.19 0.10
CA GLY A 223 -7.98 -20.22 0.43
C GLY A 223 -8.02 -21.28 -0.66
N PRO A 224 -9.01 -22.19 -0.66
CA PRO A 224 -9.23 -23.13 -1.77
C PRO A 224 -9.20 -22.47 -3.14
N ARG A 225 -9.81 -21.27 -3.24
CA ARG A 225 -9.68 -20.38 -4.40
C ARG A 225 -9.10 -19.05 -3.94
N ALA A 226 -7.84 -18.79 -4.26
CA ALA A 226 -7.17 -17.53 -3.92
C ALA A 226 -7.63 -16.39 -4.83
N TYR A 227 -7.68 -15.16 -4.30
CA TYR A 227 -8.14 -13.98 -5.04
C TYR A 227 -7.49 -12.69 -4.53
N VAL A 228 -7.53 -11.65 -5.35
CA VAL A 228 -7.20 -10.28 -4.95
C VAL A 228 -8.50 -9.53 -4.69
N LEU A 229 -8.56 -8.78 -3.59
CA LEU A 229 -9.67 -7.91 -3.22
C LEU A 229 -9.12 -6.54 -2.80
N VAL A 230 -9.65 -5.49 -3.41
CA VAL A 230 -9.34 -4.10 -3.08
C VAL A 230 -10.62 -3.39 -2.74
N ILE A 231 -10.65 -2.71 -1.60
CA ILE A 231 -11.78 -1.88 -1.17
C ILE A 231 -11.25 -0.49 -0.80
N LEU A 232 -11.74 0.52 -1.52
CA LEU A 232 -11.41 1.92 -1.29
C LEU A 232 -12.64 2.65 -0.77
N VAL A 233 -12.55 3.22 0.44
CA VAL A 233 -13.63 4.00 1.05
C VAL A 233 -13.20 5.46 1.23
N ARG A 234 -14.09 6.39 0.88
CA ARG A 234 -13.98 7.80 1.28
C ARG A 234 -15.32 8.36 1.75
N GLY A 235 -15.27 9.40 2.60
CA GLY A 235 -16.45 10.13 3.07
C GLY A 235 -16.94 9.71 4.47
N LEU A 236 -16.37 8.64 5.04
CA LEU A 236 -16.62 8.22 6.42
C LEU A 236 -15.51 8.72 7.34
N ALA A 237 -15.88 9.47 8.38
CA ALA A 237 -14.92 10.02 9.34
C ALA A 237 -14.43 8.99 10.37
N GLU A 238 -15.30 8.08 10.78
CA GLU A 238 -14.97 7.04 11.76
C GLU A 238 -14.30 5.86 11.05
N LYS A 239 -13.08 5.55 11.46
CA LYS A 239 -12.29 4.42 10.95
C LYS A 239 -13.02 3.10 11.19
N GLU A 240 -13.59 2.92 12.36
CA GLU A 240 -14.29 1.70 12.79
C GLU A 240 -15.48 1.40 11.89
N ARG A 241 -16.22 2.44 11.48
CA ARG A 241 -17.34 2.30 10.53
C ARG A 241 -16.86 1.92 9.13
N SER A 242 -15.73 2.46 8.70
CA SER A 242 -15.14 2.11 7.41
C SER A 242 -14.59 0.67 7.42
N ALA A 243 -13.95 0.28 8.51
CA ALA A 243 -13.43 -1.07 8.73
C ALA A 243 -14.56 -2.11 8.75
N ALA A 244 -15.63 -1.85 9.51
CA ALA A 244 -16.82 -2.71 9.55
C ALA A 244 -17.47 -2.86 8.17
N LEU A 245 -17.56 -1.77 7.39
CA LEU A 245 -18.07 -1.82 6.02
C LEU A 245 -17.19 -2.69 5.10
N MET A 246 -15.86 -2.54 5.18
CA MET A 246 -14.93 -3.36 4.39
C MET A 246 -14.99 -4.84 4.78
N ALA A 247 -15.12 -5.14 6.08
CA ALA A 247 -15.30 -6.50 6.59
C ALA A 247 -16.62 -7.13 6.10
N GLU A 248 -17.72 -6.37 6.10
CA GLU A 248 -19.02 -6.83 5.59
C GLU A 248 -18.96 -7.14 4.08
N ILE A 249 -18.39 -6.22 3.28
CA ILE A 249 -18.17 -6.44 1.85
C ILE A 249 -17.33 -7.70 1.63
N THR A 250 -16.24 -7.86 2.40
CA THR A 250 -15.34 -9.01 2.29
C THR A 250 -16.07 -10.31 2.59
N LYS A 251 -16.91 -10.34 3.64
CA LYS A 251 -17.68 -11.53 4.01
C LYS A 251 -18.61 -11.96 2.88
N LEU A 252 -19.37 -11.03 2.30
CA LEU A 252 -20.29 -11.30 1.19
C LEU A 252 -19.54 -11.85 -0.02
N VAL A 253 -18.46 -11.16 -0.42
CA VAL A 253 -17.59 -11.57 -1.51
C VAL A 253 -16.98 -12.96 -1.30
N HIS A 254 -16.49 -13.24 -0.09
CA HIS A 254 -15.84 -14.52 0.21
C HIS A 254 -16.82 -15.68 0.11
N GLN A 255 -18.07 -15.49 0.56
CA GLN A 255 -19.13 -16.50 0.47
C GLN A 255 -19.52 -16.84 -0.97
N ASP A 256 -19.43 -15.87 -1.89
CA ASP A 256 -19.75 -16.09 -3.30
C ASP A 256 -18.61 -16.80 -4.08
N ILE A 257 -17.37 -16.69 -3.59
CA ILE A 257 -16.17 -17.22 -4.29
C ILE A 257 -15.81 -18.64 -3.86
N GLN A 258 -15.93 -18.95 -2.56
CA GLN A 258 -15.52 -20.25 -1.99
C GLN A 258 -16.63 -21.30 -2.09
#